data_AF-A0A726IKN8-F1
#
_entry.id   AF-A0A726IKN8-F1
#
_cell.length_a   1.000
_cell.length_b   1.000
_cell.length_c   1.000
_cell.angle_alpha   90.00
_cell.angle_beta   90.00
_cell.angle_gamma   90.00
#
_symmetry.space_group_name_H-M   'P 1'
#
loop_
_entity.id
_entity.type
_entity.pdbx_description
1 polymer ?
#
loop_
_entity_poly.entity_id
_entity_poly.type
_entity_poly.pdbx_seq_one_letter_code
_entity_poly.pdbx_strand_id
1 'polypeptide(L)'
;MVVNDIEALNNELRLSLSKIISKNLQELEVVNSTLKIIEKQINEEDIYSPVDGVIYKINKSATTHGGVIQAADLLFEIKPKVRTMLADVKILPKYRDQIYVDEAVKLDVQSIIQPKIKSYNATIDNISPDSYEENTGGTIQRYYKVIIAFDVNEDDLRWLKPGMTVDASVITGKHSIMEYLLSPLMKGVDKAFSEPVNTKRLDTP
;
A
#
# COMPACT_ATOMS: atom_id res chain seq x y z
N MET A 1 40.47 62.05 -22.14
CA MET A 1 40.30 61.30 -23.40
C MET A 1 40.76 59.86 -23.21
N VAL A 2 42.05 59.61 -22.93
CA VAL A 2 42.63 58.27 -22.71
C VAL A 2 41.92 57.39 -21.67
N VAL A 3 41.43 57.95 -20.55
CA VAL A 3 40.73 57.18 -19.51
C VAL A 3 39.38 56.63 -19.99
N ASN A 4 38.63 57.39 -20.78
CA ASN A 4 37.35 56.93 -21.34
C ASN A 4 37.56 55.83 -22.37
N ASP A 5 38.66 55.89 -23.14
CA ASP A 5 38.99 54.88 -24.15
C ASP A 5 39.38 53.54 -23.48
N ILE A 6 40.09 53.58 -22.34
CA ILE A 6 40.41 52.40 -21.54
C ILE A 6 39.15 51.78 -20.92
N GLU A 7 38.21 52.61 -20.46
CA GLU A 7 36.96 52.16 -19.87
C GLU A 7 36.02 51.54 -20.91
N ALA A 8 35.94 52.13 -22.09
CA ALA A 8 35.22 51.58 -23.24
C ALA A 8 35.80 50.22 -23.68
N LEU A 9 37.13 50.10 -23.76
CA LEU A 9 37.82 48.86 -24.11
C LEU A 9 37.56 47.75 -23.08
N ASN A 10 37.58 48.08 -21.78
CA ASN A 10 37.25 47.12 -20.72
C ASN A 10 35.79 46.66 -20.78
N ASN A 11 34.86 47.55 -21.13
CA ASN A 11 33.46 47.19 -21.27
C ASN A 11 33.23 46.29 -22.50
N GLU A 12 33.86 46.61 -23.64
CA GLU A 12 33.83 45.78 -24.84
C GLU A 12 34.44 44.39 -24.61
N LEU A 13 35.55 44.32 -23.86
CA LEU A 13 36.16 43.06 -23.44
C LEU A 13 35.22 42.23 -22.56
N ARG A 14 34.54 42.86 -21.59
CA ARG A 14 33.56 42.16 -20.73
C ARG A 14 32.37 41.62 -21.53
N LEU A 15 31.85 42.40 -22.48
CA LEU A 15 30.74 42.00 -23.35
C LEU A 15 31.12 40.86 -24.30
N SER A 16 32.33 40.90 -24.86
CA SER A 16 32.83 39.81 -25.71
C SER A 16 33.08 38.53 -24.92
N LEU A 17 33.65 38.62 -23.71
CA LEU A 17 33.82 37.47 -22.81
C LEU A 17 32.48 36.85 -22.39
N SER A 18 31.49 37.67 -21.98
CA SER A 18 30.17 37.16 -21.61
C SER A 18 29.48 36.48 -22.79
N LYS A 19 29.60 37.05 -24.00
CA LYS A 19 29.08 36.45 -25.24
C LYS A 19 29.73 35.10 -25.55
N ILE A 20 31.05 34.98 -25.40
CA ILE A 20 31.77 33.71 -25.61
C ILE A 20 31.33 32.67 -24.57
N ILE A 21 31.24 33.04 -23.29
CA ILE A 21 30.80 32.14 -22.22
C ILE A 21 29.37 31.65 -22.49
N SER A 22 28.43 32.55 -22.78
CA SER A 22 27.05 32.17 -23.08
C SER A 22 26.95 31.27 -24.31
N LYS A 23 27.73 31.55 -25.36
CA LYS A 23 27.79 30.71 -26.56
C LYS A 23 28.32 29.31 -26.24
N ASN A 24 29.42 29.21 -25.50
CA ASN A 24 30.00 27.92 -25.11
C ASN A 24 29.07 27.13 -24.18
N LEU A 25 28.36 27.80 -23.27
CA LEU A 25 27.34 27.16 -22.43
C LEU A 25 26.19 26.60 -23.26
N GLN A 26 25.73 27.36 -24.26
CA GLN A 26 24.69 26.89 -25.19
C GLN A 26 25.17 25.69 -26.01
N GLU A 27 26.40 25.72 -26.52
CA GLU A 27 27.00 24.59 -27.24
C GLU A 27 27.12 23.34 -26.35
N LEU A 28 27.55 23.52 -25.09
CA LEU A 28 27.60 22.43 -24.10
C LEU A 28 26.22 21.85 -23.81
N GLU A 29 25.19 22.68 -23.68
CA GLU A 29 23.82 22.23 -23.44
C GLU A 29 23.28 21.42 -24.61
N VAL A 30 23.53 21.86 -25.85
CA VAL A 30 23.16 21.12 -27.07
C VAL A 30 23.86 19.76 -27.12
N VAL A 31 25.17 19.72 -26.85
CA VAL A 31 25.93 18.45 -26.86
C VAL A 31 25.43 17.51 -25.77
N ASN A 32 25.22 18.00 -24.54
CA ASN A 32 24.67 17.20 -23.44
C ASN A 32 23.27 16.66 -23.74
N SER A 33 22.41 17.48 -24.35
CA SER A 33 21.07 17.03 -24.76
C SER A 33 21.14 15.91 -25.80
N THR A 34 22.08 16.03 -26.75
CA THR A 34 22.31 15.01 -27.79
C THR A 34 22.84 13.72 -27.19
N LEU A 35 23.81 13.81 -26.28
CA LEU A 35 24.32 12.64 -25.55
C LEU A 35 23.21 11.93 -24.80
N LYS A 36 22.36 12.66 -24.07
CA LYS A 36 21.23 12.09 -23.34
C LYS A 36 20.23 11.38 -24.26
N ILE A 37 20.01 11.89 -25.47
CA ILE A 37 19.15 11.23 -26.47
C ILE A 37 19.79 9.92 -26.95
N ILE A 38 21.08 9.92 -27.26
CA ILE A 38 21.81 8.72 -27.71
C ILE A 38 21.85 7.67 -26.59
N GLU A 39 22.12 8.07 -25.35
CA GLU A 39 22.06 7.19 -24.18
C GLU A 39 20.67 6.58 -24.00
N LYS A 40 19.61 7.37 -24.22
CA LYS A 40 18.23 6.85 -24.17
C LYS A 40 17.97 5.84 -25.30
N GLN A 41 18.44 6.11 -26.51
CA GLN A 41 18.30 5.19 -27.65
C GLN A 41 19.02 3.86 -27.41
N ILE A 42 20.21 3.89 -26.80
CA ILE A 42 20.94 2.67 -26.42
C ILE A 42 20.17 1.90 -25.34
N ASN A 43 19.67 2.59 -24.32
CA ASN A 43 18.88 1.95 -23.26
C ASN A 43 17.52 1.40 -23.75
N GLU A 44 17.00 1.88 -24.88
CA GLU A 44 15.78 1.37 -25.49
C GLU A 44 16.00 0.10 -26.33
N GLU A 45 17.25 -0.33 -26.55
CA GLU A 45 17.59 -1.59 -27.22
C GLU A 45 17.17 -2.81 -26.38
N ASP A 46 17.36 -2.73 -25.06
CA ASP A 46 16.95 -3.76 -24.09
C ASP A 46 15.67 -3.36 -23.36
N ILE A 47 14.57 -4.04 -23.67
CA ILE A 47 13.25 -3.75 -23.09
C ILE A 47 13.02 -4.66 -21.87
N TYR A 48 12.96 -4.06 -20.68
CA TYR A 48 12.66 -4.76 -19.43
C TYR A 48 11.19 -4.60 -19.02
N SER A 49 10.67 -5.60 -18.32
CA SER A 49 9.33 -5.52 -17.70
C SER A 49 9.37 -4.60 -16.47
N PRO A 50 8.44 -3.65 -16.32
CA PRO A 50 8.32 -2.84 -15.12
C PRO A 50 7.72 -3.61 -13.93
N VAL A 51 7.10 -4.77 -14.18
CA VAL A 51 6.38 -5.56 -13.18
C VAL A 51 6.74 -7.04 -13.24
N ASP A 52 6.78 -7.68 -12.08
CA ASP A 52 6.91 -9.13 -11.99
C ASP A 52 5.58 -9.79 -12.40
N GLY A 53 5.62 -10.64 -13.42
CA GLY A 53 4.41 -11.13 -14.06
C GLY A 53 4.61 -12.38 -14.91
N VAL A 54 3.54 -12.78 -15.58
CA VAL A 54 3.57 -13.80 -16.63
C VAL A 54 3.24 -13.13 -17.95
N ILE A 55 3.99 -13.47 -19.00
CA ILE A 55 3.71 -13.02 -20.36
C ILE A 55 2.45 -13.73 -20.85
N TYR A 56 1.38 -12.98 -21.04
CA TYR A 56 0.07 -13.46 -21.48
C TYR A 56 -0.05 -13.49 -23.00
N LYS A 57 0.49 -12.48 -23.69
CA LYS A 57 0.58 -12.44 -25.15
C LYS A 57 1.94 -11.94 -25.60
N ILE A 58 2.40 -12.52 -26.70
CA ILE A 58 3.61 -12.12 -27.41
C ILE A 58 3.19 -11.72 -28.83
N ASN A 59 3.61 -10.55 -29.27
CA ASN A 59 3.42 -10.15 -30.67
C ASN A 59 4.37 -10.93 -31.58
N LYS A 60 3.85 -11.59 -32.62
CA LYS A 60 4.63 -12.43 -33.54
C LYS A 60 5.73 -11.65 -34.27
N SER A 61 5.50 -10.36 -34.52
CA SER A 61 6.50 -9.47 -35.13
C SER A 61 7.68 -9.17 -34.20
N ALA A 62 7.49 -9.31 -32.87
CA ALA A 62 8.54 -9.07 -31.87
C ALA A 62 9.48 -10.28 -31.65
N THR A 63 9.11 -11.49 -32.08
CA THR A 63 9.92 -12.72 -31.91
C THR A 63 10.57 -13.20 -33.22
N THR A 64 10.19 -12.61 -34.36
CA THR A 64 10.72 -13.02 -35.66
C THR A 64 12.01 -12.25 -35.96
N HIS A 65 13.11 -12.96 -36.25
CA HIS A 65 14.37 -12.33 -36.68
C HIS A 65 14.13 -11.51 -37.96
N GLY A 66 14.38 -10.20 -37.89
CA GLY A 66 14.11 -9.25 -38.99
C GLY A 66 12.68 -8.70 -39.05
N GLY A 67 11.85 -8.97 -38.03
CA GLY A 67 10.57 -8.29 -37.85
C GLY A 67 10.76 -6.82 -37.50
N VAL A 68 10.09 -5.93 -38.22
CA VAL A 68 10.09 -4.49 -37.92
C VAL A 68 8.90 -4.19 -37.01
N ILE A 69 9.16 -3.55 -35.88
CA ILE A 69 8.14 -3.08 -34.92
C ILE A 69 7.98 -1.58 -35.06
N GLN A 70 6.74 -1.08 -35.08
CA GLN A 70 6.49 0.37 -35.10
C GLN A 70 6.45 0.93 -33.68
N ALA A 71 6.77 2.22 -33.54
CA ALA A 71 6.53 2.94 -32.30
C ALA A 71 5.02 2.91 -31.99
N ALA A 72 4.65 2.35 -30.84
CA ALA A 72 3.29 2.05 -30.36
C ALA A 72 2.73 0.64 -30.65
N ASP A 73 3.50 -0.25 -31.28
CA ASP A 73 3.09 -1.67 -31.31
C ASP A 73 3.20 -2.30 -29.93
N LEU A 74 2.13 -3.00 -29.52
CA LEU A 74 2.15 -3.82 -28.31
C LEU A 74 3.11 -5.00 -28.51
N LEU A 75 4.19 -5.05 -27.72
CA LEU A 75 5.17 -6.14 -27.77
C LEU A 75 4.73 -7.33 -26.92
N PHE A 76 4.47 -7.07 -25.63
CA PHE A 76 4.12 -8.06 -24.63
C PHE A 76 2.95 -7.58 -23.78
N GLU A 77 1.99 -8.46 -23.53
CA GLU A 77 0.96 -8.24 -22.51
C GLU A 77 1.38 -9.01 -21.25
N ILE A 78 1.74 -8.29 -20.18
CA ILE A 78 2.19 -8.90 -18.92
C ILE A 78 1.05 -8.83 -17.91
N LYS A 79 0.68 -9.98 -17.35
CA LYS A 79 -0.22 -10.04 -16.20
C LYS A 79 0.61 -10.07 -14.92
N PRO A 80 0.47 -9.07 -14.02
CA PRO A 80 1.20 -9.06 -12.77
C PRO A 80 0.90 -10.32 -11.94
N LYS A 81 1.92 -10.88 -11.31
CA LYS A 81 1.74 -11.94 -10.31
C LYS A 81 1.34 -11.29 -8.98
N VAL A 82 0.10 -10.81 -8.89
CA VAL A 82 -0.43 -10.33 -7.60
C VAL A 82 -0.66 -11.56 -6.72
N ARG A 83 0.21 -11.74 -5.74
CA ARG A 83 0.16 -12.81 -4.73
C ARG A 83 -0.59 -12.41 -3.47
N THR A 84 -0.89 -11.13 -3.35
CA THR A 84 -1.61 -10.58 -2.21
C THR A 84 -3.10 -10.81 -2.39
N MET A 85 -3.72 -11.45 -1.40
CA MET A 85 -5.17 -11.60 -1.32
C MET A 85 -5.73 -10.85 -0.13
N LEU A 86 -6.98 -10.43 -0.28
CA LEU A 86 -7.71 -9.69 0.74
C LEU A 86 -8.79 -10.58 1.34
N ALA A 87 -8.82 -10.65 2.66
CA ALA A 87 -9.83 -11.34 3.44
C ALA A 87 -10.72 -10.31 4.15
N ASP A 88 -12.03 -10.46 3.97
CA ASP A 88 -13.04 -9.71 4.70
C ASP A 88 -13.35 -10.43 6.01
N VAL A 89 -13.04 -9.80 7.15
CA VAL A 89 -13.29 -10.33 8.48
C VAL A 89 -14.23 -9.41 9.26
N LYS A 90 -15.14 -10.01 10.03
CA LYS A 90 -16.06 -9.31 10.91
C LYS A 90 -15.51 -9.36 12.34
N ILE A 91 -15.45 -8.21 13.00
CA ILE A 91 -15.08 -8.12 14.43
C ILE A 91 -16.23 -7.59 15.25
N LEU A 92 -16.30 -8.01 16.51
CA LEU A 92 -17.28 -7.47 17.46
C LEU A 92 -16.81 -6.10 18.01
N PRO A 93 -17.73 -5.16 18.27
CA PRO A 93 -17.40 -3.83 18.79
C PRO A 93 -16.56 -3.84 20.07
N LYS A 94 -16.70 -4.87 20.92
CA LYS A 94 -15.93 -5.04 22.15
C LYS A 94 -14.42 -5.21 21.96
N TYR A 95 -13.96 -5.49 20.74
CA TYR A 95 -12.54 -5.69 20.41
C TYR A 95 -11.99 -4.57 19.51
N ARG A 96 -12.81 -3.56 19.19
CA ARG A 96 -12.39 -2.49 18.27
C ARG A 96 -11.26 -1.62 18.83
N ASP A 97 -11.16 -1.53 20.15
CA ASP A 97 -10.13 -0.76 20.87
C ASP A 97 -8.76 -1.45 20.93
N GLN A 98 -8.70 -2.73 20.56
CA GLN A 98 -7.50 -3.56 20.69
C GLN A 98 -6.80 -3.87 19.37
N ILE A 99 -7.36 -3.44 18.24
CA ILE A 99 -6.81 -3.72 16.91
C ILE A 99 -6.39 -2.44 16.20
N TYR A 100 -5.26 -2.50 15.50
CA TYR A 100 -4.71 -1.37 14.75
C TYR A 100 -4.39 -1.76 13.31
N VAL A 101 -4.38 -0.76 12.42
CA VAL A 101 -3.87 -0.94 11.06
C VAL A 101 -2.39 -1.30 11.13
N ASP A 102 -1.91 -2.12 10.18
CA ASP A 102 -0.55 -2.68 10.12
C ASP A 102 -0.19 -3.69 11.23
N GLU A 103 -1.17 -4.11 12.04
CA GLU A 103 -0.93 -5.13 13.05
C GLU A 103 -0.80 -6.53 12.41
N ALA A 104 0.10 -7.34 12.97
CA ALA A 104 0.34 -8.70 12.49
C ALA A 104 -0.78 -9.65 12.93
N VAL A 105 -1.34 -10.37 11.97
CA VAL A 105 -2.47 -11.28 12.17
C VAL A 105 -2.12 -12.65 11.62
N LYS A 106 -2.53 -13.69 12.33
CA LYS A 106 -2.48 -15.05 11.82
C LYS A 106 -3.83 -15.36 11.17
N LEU A 107 -3.82 -15.63 9.87
CA LEU A 107 -5.02 -15.93 9.10
C LEU A 107 -5.07 -17.42 8.76
N ASP A 108 -6.07 -18.11 9.28
CA ASP A 108 -6.30 -19.53 9.06
C ASP A 108 -7.42 -19.70 8.02
N VAL A 109 -7.07 -20.20 6.84
CA VAL A 109 -8.06 -20.48 5.79
C VAL A 109 -8.58 -21.91 5.96
N GLN A 110 -9.91 -22.04 6.04
CA GLN A 110 -10.58 -23.33 6.05
C GLN A 110 -11.02 -23.73 4.64
N SER A 111 -10.70 -24.96 4.23
CA SER A 111 -11.14 -25.53 2.96
C SER A 111 -12.16 -26.63 3.18
N ILE A 112 -13.26 -26.58 2.41
CA ILE A 112 -14.31 -27.61 2.42
C ILE A 112 -13.79 -28.91 1.79
N ILE A 113 -12.96 -28.81 0.75
CA ILE A 113 -12.48 -29.97 -0.02
C ILE A 113 -11.24 -30.60 0.63
N GLN A 114 -10.43 -29.80 1.32
CA GLN A 114 -9.24 -30.27 2.03
C GLN A 114 -9.37 -29.96 3.52
N PRO A 115 -9.50 -30.96 4.41
CA PRO A 115 -9.67 -30.74 5.85
C PRO A 115 -8.43 -30.16 6.56
N LYS A 116 -7.38 -29.76 5.82
CA LYS A 116 -6.20 -29.10 6.38
C LYS A 116 -6.44 -27.60 6.45
N ILE A 117 -6.41 -27.07 7.67
CA ILE A 117 -6.32 -25.63 7.92
C ILE A 117 -4.93 -25.17 7.49
N LYS A 118 -4.87 -24.13 6.66
CA LYS A 118 -3.59 -23.49 6.30
C LYS A 118 -3.52 -22.09 6.87
N SER A 119 -2.44 -21.84 7.60
CA SER A 119 -2.14 -20.54 8.20
C SER A 119 -1.29 -19.68 7.29
N TYR A 120 -1.62 -18.40 7.22
CA TYR A 120 -0.86 -17.35 6.54
C TYR A 120 -0.51 -16.25 7.54
N ASN A 121 0.69 -15.69 7.37
CA ASN A 121 1.05 -14.44 8.02
C ASN A 121 0.38 -13.30 7.24
N ALA A 122 -0.38 -12.49 7.95
CA ALA A 122 -1.22 -11.46 7.36
C ALA A 122 -1.06 -10.14 8.13
N THR A 123 -1.50 -9.05 7.51
CA THR A 123 -1.49 -7.71 8.10
C THR A 123 -2.84 -7.04 7.91
N ILE A 124 -3.27 -6.27 8.92
CA ILE A 124 -4.50 -5.49 8.82
C ILE A 124 -4.27 -4.33 7.84
N ASP A 125 -4.94 -4.37 6.70
CA ASP A 125 -4.85 -3.33 5.66
C ASP A 125 -5.79 -2.16 5.97
N ASN A 126 -7.04 -2.48 6.36
CA ASN A 126 -8.02 -1.45 6.66
C ASN A 126 -9.04 -1.90 7.70
N ILE A 127 -9.50 -0.95 8.52
CA ILE A 127 -10.57 -1.16 9.48
C ILE A 127 -11.66 -0.12 9.21
N SER A 128 -12.84 -0.57 8.79
CA SER A 128 -13.95 0.35 8.48
C SER A 128 -14.26 1.26 9.67
N PRO A 129 -14.40 2.58 9.50
CA PRO A 129 -14.70 3.49 10.61
C PRO A 129 -16.11 3.27 11.18
N ASP A 130 -17.02 2.76 10.36
CA ASP A 130 -18.43 2.58 10.73
C ASP A 130 -18.74 1.15 11.14
N SER A 131 -19.69 1.02 12.08
CA SER A 131 -20.26 -0.28 12.46
C SER A 131 -21.44 -0.64 11.56
N TYR A 132 -21.52 -1.89 11.16
CA TYR A 132 -22.64 -2.46 10.41
C TYR A 132 -23.51 -3.31 11.33
N GLU A 133 -24.79 -3.44 10.99
CA GLU A 133 -25.76 -4.28 11.69
C GLU A 133 -26.10 -5.50 10.83
N GLU A 134 -26.05 -6.68 11.42
CA GLU A 134 -26.50 -7.93 10.81
C GLU A 134 -27.60 -8.55 11.69
N ASN A 135 -28.73 -8.90 11.06
CA ASN A 135 -29.80 -9.61 11.75
C ASN A 135 -29.59 -11.11 11.55
N THR A 136 -29.09 -11.77 12.60
CA THR A 136 -28.96 -13.22 12.62
C THR A 136 -29.96 -13.79 13.62
N GLY A 137 -30.91 -14.59 13.14
CA GLY A 137 -31.90 -15.27 14.00
C GLY A 137 -32.77 -14.34 14.84
N GLY A 138 -33.03 -13.10 14.41
CA GLY A 138 -33.86 -12.13 15.15
C GLY A 138 -33.09 -11.25 16.15
N THR A 139 -31.77 -11.45 16.29
CA THR A 139 -30.91 -10.58 17.10
C THR A 139 -30.11 -9.67 16.18
N ILE A 140 -30.18 -8.36 16.42
CA ILE A 140 -29.35 -7.37 15.75
C ILE A 140 -27.97 -7.40 16.39
N GLN A 141 -26.96 -7.86 15.65
CA GLN A 141 -25.58 -7.83 16.08
C GLN A 141 -24.79 -6.79 15.28
N ARG A 142 -24.12 -5.89 16.00
CA ARG A 142 -23.20 -4.92 15.40
C ARG A 142 -21.84 -5.56 15.18
N TYR A 143 -21.22 -5.25 14.05
CA TYR A 143 -19.85 -5.66 13.73
C TYR A 143 -19.11 -4.55 12.98
N TYR A 144 -17.78 -4.57 13.03
CA TYR A 144 -16.94 -3.76 12.15
C TYR A 144 -16.34 -4.65 11.07
N LYS A 145 -16.18 -4.10 9.88
CA LYS A 145 -15.52 -4.78 8.77
C LYS A 145 -14.02 -4.49 8.79
N VAL A 146 -13.21 -5.54 8.72
CA VAL A 146 -11.76 -5.47 8.67
C VAL A 146 -11.28 -6.15 7.40
N ILE A 147 -10.41 -5.45 6.66
CA ILE A 147 -9.73 -5.98 5.48
C ILE A 147 -8.33 -6.40 5.92
N ILE A 148 -8.03 -7.68 5.67
CA ILE A 148 -6.74 -8.27 6.02
C ILE A 148 -6.04 -8.68 4.73
N ALA A 149 -4.83 -8.19 4.52
CA ALA A 149 -3.99 -8.55 3.39
C ALA A 149 -3.02 -9.68 3.77
N PHE A 150 -2.87 -10.67 2.89
CA PHE A 150 -1.92 -11.76 3.07
C PHE A 150 -1.34 -12.22 1.74
N ASP A 151 -0.07 -12.60 1.75
CA ASP A 151 0.61 -13.09 0.56
C ASP A 151 0.51 -14.61 0.43
N VAL A 152 0.30 -15.06 -0.80
CA VAL A 152 0.02 -16.45 -1.13
C VAL A 152 1.00 -16.96 -2.19
N ASN A 153 1.50 -18.17 -1.98
CA ASN A 153 2.40 -18.81 -2.93
C ASN A 153 1.64 -19.30 -4.18
N GLU A 154 2.34 -19.45 -5.32
CA GLU A 154 1.73 -19.93 -6.57
C GLU A 154 1.06 -21.30 -6.44
N ASP A 155 1.64 -22.19 -5.64
CA ASP A 155 1.06 -23.51 -5.39
C ASP A 155 -0.28 -23.43 -4.66
N ASP A 156 -0.45 -22.39 -3.83
CA ASP A 156 -1.64 -22.18 -3.02
C ASP A 156 -2.78 -21.50 -3.76
N LEU A 157 -2.46 -20.66 -4.75
CA LEU A 157 -3.44 -20.05 -5.64
C LEU A 157 -4.28 -21.08 -6.41
N ARG A 158 -3.78 -22.32 -6.58
CA ARG A 158 -4.52 -23.39 -7.25
C ARG A 158 -5.76 -23.82 -6.48
N TRP A 159 -5.66 -23.99 -5.16
CA TRP A 159 -6.75 -24.48 -4.32
C TRP A 159 -7.49 -23.38 -3.57
N LEU A 160 -6.86 -22.22 -3.35
CA LEU A 160 -7.50 -21.07 -2.72
C LEU A 160 -8.47 -20.41 -3.71
N LYS A 161 -9.70 -20.15 -3.24
CA LYS A 161 -10.79 -19.57 -4.03
C LYS A 161 -11.51 -18.49 -3.23
N PRO A 162 -12.04 -17.44 -3.87
CA PRO A 162 -12.89 -16.46 -3.20
C PRO A 162 -14.11 -17.12 -2.57
N GLY A 163 -14.55 -16.61 -1.41
CA GLY A 163 -15.71 -17.13 -0.69
C GLY A 163 -15.42 -18.25 0.32
N MET A 164 -14.15 -18.64 0.48
CA MET A 164 -13.73 -19.55 1.54
C MET A 164 -13.83 -18.87 2.91
N THR A 165 -14.16 -19.66 3.93
CA THR A 165 -14.19 -19.20 5.31
C THR A 165 -12.77 -19.02 5.84
N VAL A 166 -12.55 -17.91 6.53
CA VAL A 166 -11.26 -17.55 7.12
C VAL A 166 -11.46 -17.19 8.58
N ASP A 167 -10.55 -17.64 9.42
CA ASP A 167 -10.47 -17.26 10.82
C ASP A 167 -9.21 -16.42 11.02
N ALA A 168 -9.37 -15.21 11.56
CA ALA A 168 -8.26 -14.31 11.84
C ALA A 168 -8.02 -14.25 13.34
N SER A 169 -6.79 -14.55 13.76
CA SER A 169 -6.34 -14.45 15.14
C SER A 169 -5.32 -13.32 15.27
N VAL A 170 -5.70 -12.27 16.00
CA VAL A 170 -4.84 -11.13 16.32
C VAL A 170 -4.23 -11.34 17.71
N ILE A 171 -2.92 -11.14 17.85
CA ILE A 171 -2.25 -11.24 19.15
C ILE A 171 -2.31 -9.85 19.80
N THR A 172 -3.35 -9.61 20.59
CA THR A 172 -3.55 -8.31 21.24
C THR A 172 -2.79 -8.23 22.57
N GLY A 173 -1.77 -7.38 22.62
CA GLY A 173 -1.06 -6.98 23.84
C GLY A 173 -0.39 -8.10 24.66
N LYS A 174 0.26 -7.71 25.75
CA LYS A 174 0.76 -8.62 26.80
C LYS A 174 0.07 -8.22 28.10
N HIS A 175 -1.04 -8.86 28.42
CA HIS A 175 -1.65 -8.70 29.74
C HIS A 175 -0.87 -9.49 30.77
N SER A 176 -0.50 -8.84 31.89
CA SER A 176 0.07 -9.55 33.03
C SER A 176 -1.03 -10.38 33.70
N ILE A 177 -0.72 -11.62 34.09
CA ILE A 177 -1.65 -12.49 34.84
C ILE A 177 -2.15 -11.77 36.10
N MET A 178 -1.25 -11.01 36.75
CA MET A 178 -1.56 -10.24 37.95
C MET A 178 -2.62 -9.15 37.68
N GLU A 179 -2.56 -8.51 36.52
CA GLU A 179 -3.51 -7.48 36.12
C GLU A 179 -4.91 -8.07 35.92
N TYR A 180 -5.00 -9.27 35.35
CA TYR A 180 -6.28 -9.98 35.18
C TYR A 180 -6.90 -10.33 36.54
N LEU A 181 -6.07 -10.78 37.51
CA LEU A 181 -6.50 -11.11 38.87
C LEU A 181 -6.96 -9.87 39.66
N LEU A 182 -6.30 -8.72 39.48
CA LEU A 182 -6.62 -7.49 40.20
C LEU A 182 -7.73 -6.65 39.52
N SER A 183 -8.01 -6.88 38.24
CA SER A 183 -9.03 -6.13 37.47
C SER A 183 -10.43 -6.07 38.10
N PRO A 184 -10.97 -7.13 38.76
CA PRO A 184 -12.29 -7.06 39.37
C PRO A 184 -12.30 -6.20 40.64
N LEU A 185 -11.19 -6.20 41.40
CA LEU A 185 -11.07 -5.42 42.63
C LEU A 185 -11.06 -3.93 42.33
N MET A 186 -10.31 -3.50 41.31
CA MET A 186 -10.25 -2.10 40.88
C MET A 186 -11.62 -1.60 40.40
N LYS A 187 -12.30 -2.37 39.54
CA LYS A 187 -13.65 -2.03 39.04
C LYS A 187 -14.70 -1.97 40.16
N GLY A 188 -14.56 -2.80 41.20
CA GLY A 188 -15.44 -2.81 42.36
C GLY A 188 -15.28 -1.57 43.23
N VAL A 189 -14.04 -1.12 43.45
CA VAL A 189 -13.73 0.10 44.19
C VAL A 189 -14.29 1.33 43.46
N ASP A 190 -14.02 1.47 42.16
CA ASP A 190 -14.48 2.64 41.39
C ASP A 190 -16.02 2.77 41.34
N LYS A 191 -16.74 1.64 41.29
CA LYS A 191 -18.21 1.61 41.34
C LYS A 191 -18.78 1.82 42.75
N ALA A 192 -18.07 1.43 43.80
CA ALA A 192 -18.52 1.62 45.18
C ALA A 192 -18.39 3.08 45.65
N PHE A 193 -17.43 3.82 45.10
CA PHE A 193 -17.21 5.24 45.41
C PHE A 193 -17.88 6.22 44.43
N SER A 194 -18.49 5.72 43.35
CA SER A 194 -19.31 6.53 42.44
C SER A 194 -20.79 6.43 42.81
N GLU A 195 -21.40 7.56 43.15
CA GLU A 195 -22.79 7.66 43.61
C GLU A 195 -23.77 7.09 42.55
N PRO A 196 -24.66 6.15 42.92
CA PRO A 196 -25.75 5.77 42.05
C PRO A 196 -26.71 6.95 41.97
N VAL A 197 -26.69 7.70 40.86
CA VAL A 197 -27.64 8.78 40.62
C VAL A 197 -29.05 8.18 40.58
N ASN A 198 -29.75 8.26 41.71
CA ASN A 198 -31.12 7.85 41.87
C ASN A 198 -32.02 8.93 41.26
N THR A 199 -32.36 8.80 39.98
CA THR A 199 -33.39 9.63 39.33
C THR A 199 -34.78 9.20 39.77
N LYS A 200 -35.10 9.33 41.07
CA LYS A 200 -36.47 9.18 41.55
C LYS A 200 -36.98 10.49 42.14
N ARG A 201 -37.88 11.07 41.35
CA ARG A 201 -38.94 12.05 41.66
C ARG A 201 -38.56 13.52 41.59
N LEU A 202 -39.33 14.24 40.77
CA LEU A 202 -40.20 15.33 41.23
C LEU A 202 -41.49 15.25 40.39
N ASP A 203 -42.43 14.42 40.86
CA ASP A 203 -43.84 14.68 40.57
C ASP A 203 -44.29 15.80 41.54
N THR A 204 -44.89 16.84 40.96
CA THR A 204 -46.02 17.67 41.44
C THR A 204 -45.80 18.69 42.58
N PRO A 205 -46.62 19.77 42.67
CA PRO A 205 -47.99 20.00 42.15
C PRO A 205 -48.08 20.68 40.78
#